data_AF-A0A914CWZ9-F1
#
_entry.id   AF-A0A914CWZ9-F1
#
_cell.length_a   1.000
_cell.length_b   1.000
_cell.length_c   1.000
_cell.angle_alpha   90.00
_cell.angle_beta   90.00
_cell.angle_gamma   90.00
#
_symmetry.space_group_name_H-M   'P 1'
#
loop_
_entity.id
_entity.type
_entity.pdbx_description
1 polymer ?
#
loop_
_entity_poly.entity_id
_entity_poly.type
_entity_poly.pdbx_seq_one_letter_code
_entity_poly.pdbx_strand_id
1 'polypeptide(L)'
;MNGNTIVDILQRTEELKKLVRKRFPEAAPKICKKLAIISRMGEPALLHFANDVDLITAISALESENLESRDRNEFEEKLSYFYTSLQRAGYAQGPGKIRFRLRRDHLMQDAFDKILAVDPITLKKYHMTVTFDDEDGLDYGGPSRELFFLLSRELFNPYYGLFEYSANDTYTVQISPMSKFVDNYLRW
;
A
#
# COMPACT_ATOMS: atom_id res chain seq x y z
N MET A 1 9.72 10.74 -34.70
CA MET A 1 9.08 10.00 -33.59
C MET A 1 7.94 10.78 -32.93
N ASN A 2 7.32 11.80 -33.56
CA ASN A 2 6.46 12.76 -32.83
C ASN A 2 4.97 12.77 -33.26
N GLY A 3 4.54 11.87 -34.15
CA GLY A 3 3.17 11.85 -34.67
C GLY A 3 2.12 11.39 -33.65
N ASN A 4 2.46 10.45 -32.75
CA ASN A 4 1.51 9.94 -31.75
C ASN A 4 1.24 10.92 -30.62
N THR A 5 2.23 11.71 -30.20
CA THR A 5 2.09 12.62 -29.05
C THR A 5 1.22 13.84 -29.37
N ILE A 6 1.26 14.33 -30.61
CA ILE A 6 0.47 15.49 -31.07
C ILE A 6 -1.02 15.14 -31.17
N VAL A 7 -1.33 13.96 -31.70
CA VAL A 7 -2.72 13.45 -31.79
C VAL A 7 -3.28 13.17 -30.39
N ASP A 8 -2.45 12.64 -29.48
CA ASP A 8 -2.81 12.38 -28.08
C ASP A 8 -3.16 13.68 -27.33
N ILE A 9 -2.39 14.76 -27.51
CA ILE A 9 -2.69 16.05 -26.85
C ILE A 9 -3.99 16.67 -27.36
N LEU A 10 -4.27 16.58 -28.66
CA LEU A 10 -5.54 17.09 -29.24
C LEU A 10 -6.75 16.35 -28.68
N GLN A 11 -6.65 15.03 -28.51
CA GLN A 11 -7.69 14.20 -27.91
C GLN A 11 -7.86 14.45 -26.40
N ARG A 12 -6.77 14.80 -25.70
CA ARG A 12 -6.75 15.03 -24.23
C ARG A 12 -7.03 16.47 -23.80
N THR A 13 -7.38 17.36 -24.75
CA THR A 13 -7.65 18.78 -24.43
C THR A 13 -8.80 18.99 -23.43
N GLU A 14 -9.83 18.13 -23.44
CA GLU A 14 -10.93 18.20 -22.46
C GLU A 14 -10.55 17.70 -21.07
N GLU A 15 -9.71 16.66 -20.99
CA GLU A 15 -9.16 16.16 -19.72
C GLU A 15 -8.24 17.22 -19.09
N LEU A 16 -7.36 17.83 -19.90
CA LEU A 16 -6.52 18.96 -19.49
C LEU A 16 -7.36 20.12 -18.94
N LYS A 17 -8.47 20.50 -19.60
CA LYS A 17 -9.35 21.57 -19.11
C LYS A 17 -9.97 21.23 -17.76
N LYS A 18 -10.42 19.99 -17.55
CA LYS A 18 -10.97 19.55 -16.25
C LYS A 18 -9.91 19.57 -15.17
N LEU A 19 -8.73 19.03 -15.44
CA LEU A 19 -7.62 18.98 -14.49
C LEU A 19 -7.15 20.38 -14.08
N VAL A 20 -6.94 21.25 -15.06
CA VAL A 20 -6.43 22.61 -14.82
C VAL A 20 -7.41 23.41 -13.98
N ARG A 21 -8.73 23.26 -14.18
CA ARG A 21 -9.76 23.89 -13.33
C ARG A 21 -9.71 23.39 -11.89
N LYS A 22 -9.35 22.13 -11.67
CA LYS A 22 -9.23 21.51 -10.35
C LYS A 22 -7.95 21.94 -9.63
N ARG A 23 -6.81 21.98 -10.33
CA ARG A 23 -5.46 22.10 -9.74
C ARG A 23 -4.87 23.51 -9.81
N PHE A 24 -5.28 24.31 -10.80
CA PHE A 24 -4.77 25.66 -11.06
C PHE A 24 -5.91 26.66 -11.34
N PRO A 25 -6.81 26.92 -10.37
CA PRO A 25 -8.01 27.71 -10.59
C PRO A 25 -7.72 29.14 -11.09
N GLU A 26 -6.61 29.76 -10.66
CA GLU A 26 -6.23 31.12 -11.06
C GLU A 26 -5.71 31.21 -12.51
N ALA A 27 -4.97 30.19 -12.97
CA ALA A 27 -4.42 30.14 -14.33
C ALA A 27 -5.39 29.48 -15.33
N ALA A 28 -6.42 28.78 -14.84
CA ALA A 28 -7.37 28.03 -15.65
C ALA A 28 -8.03 28.84 -16.78
N PRO A 29 -8.45 30.10 -16.60
CA PRO A 29 -9.05 30.88 -17.70
C PRO A 29 -8.10 31.08 -18.88
N LYS A 30 -6.80 31.29 -18.60
CA LYS A 30 -5.77 31.48 -19.63
C LYS A 30 -5.47 30.17 -20.35
N ILE A 31 -5.23 29.11 -19.58
CA ILE A 31 -4.90 27.78 -20.12
C ILE A 31 -6.06 27.19 -20.92
N CYS A 32 -7.30 27.25 -20.40
CA CYS A 32 -8.47 26.74 -21.11
C CYS A 32 -8.72 27.48 -22.44
N LYS A 33 -8.45 28.79 -22.51
CA LYS A 33 -8.53 29.54 -23.77
C LYS A 33 -7.51 29.05 -24.79
N LYS A 34 -6.26 28.85 -24.37
CA LYS A 34 -5.20 28.30 -25.24
C LYS A 34 -5.55 26.89 -25.73
N LEU A 35 -6.03 26.01 -24.82
CA LEU A 35 -6.51 24.66 -25.17
C LEU A 35 -7.72 24.67 -26.12
N ALA A 36 -8.61 25.67 -26.02
CA ALA A 36 -9.72 25.82 -26.97
C ALA A 36 -9.24 26.25 -28.37
N ILE A 37 -8.22 27.11 -28.46
CA ILE A 37 -7.58 27.48 -29.73
C ILE A 37 -6.92 26.25 -30.36
N ILE A 38 -6.19 25.46 -29.55
CA ILE A 38 -5.55 24.21 -29.98
C ILE A 38 -6.59 23.21 -30.50
N SER A 39 -7.69 23.00 -29.78
CA SER A 39 -8.77 22.11 -30.19
C SER A 39 -9.44 22.56 -31.51
N ARG A 40 -9.51 23.87 -31.78
CA ARG A 40 -10.14 24.43 -32.99
C ARG A 40 -9.20 24.48 -34.21
N MET A 41 -7.93 24.80 -33.99
CA MET A 41 -6.96 25.06 -35.05
C MET A 41 -5.98 23.92 -35.30
N GLY A 42 -5.93 22.93 -34.40
CA GLY A 42 -5.10 21.74 -34.54
C GLY A 42 -3.60 22.00 -34.35
N GLU A 43 -2.80 21.23 -35.08
CA GLU A 43 -1.33 21.21 -35.00
C GLU A 43 -0.65 22.58 -35.14
N PRO A 44 -1.06 23.50 -36.03
CA PRO A 44 -0.47 24.84 -36.13
C PRO A 44 -0.54 25.65 -34.83
N ALA A 45 -1.65 25.55 -34.09
CA ALA A 45 -1.79 26.22 -32.81
C ALA A 45 -0.98 25.51 -31.71
N LEU A 46 -0.87 24.18 -31.76
CA LEU A 46 -0.03 23.43 -30.84
C LEU A 46 1.44 23.84 -30.96
N LEU A 47 1.96 23.96 -32.18
CA LEU A 47 3.32 24.44 -32.48
C LEU A 47 3.53 25.87 -31.96
N HIS A 48 2.54 26.75 -32.16
CA HIS A 48 2.61 28.13 -31.67
C HIS A 48 2.72 28.21 -30.14
N PHE A 49 2.09 27.27 -29.42
CA PHE A 49 2.09 27.22 -27.96
C PHE A 49 3.06 26.19 -27.36
N ALA A 50 3.93 25.57 -28.16
CA ALA A 50 4.77 24.45 -27.71
C ALA A 50 5.69 24.81 -26.53
N ASN A 51 6.11 26.07 -26.42
CA ASN A 51 6.97 26.59 -25.34
C ASN A 51 6.19 27.38 -24.28
N ASP A 52 4.86 27.33 -24.30
CA ASP A 52 4.04 28.07 -23.34
C ASP A 52 4.11 27.41 -21.97
N VAL A 53 4.64 28.15 -20.99
CA VAL A 53 4.88 27.66 -19.62
C VAL A 53 3.61 27.14 -18.96
N ASP A 54 2.47 27.82 -19.17
CA ASP A 54 1.20 27.43 -18.55
C ASP A 54 0.70 26.09 -19.12
N LEU A 55 0.87 25.86 -20.43
CA LEU A 55 0.49 24.61 -21.08
C LEU A 55 1.43 23.45 -20.73
N ILE A 56 2.75 23.70 -20.68
CA ILE A 56 3.72 22.69 -20.24
C ILE A 56 3.38 22.23 -18.82
N THR A 57 3.12 23.19 -17.90
CA THR A 57 2.75 22.88 -16.51
C THR A 57 1.46 22.06 -16.42
N ALA A 58 0.45 22.40 -17.23
CA ALA A 58 -0.81 21.66 -17.30
C ALA A 58 -0.63 20.22 -17.80
N ILE A 59 0.21 20.01 -18.83
CA ILE A 59 0.50 18.69 -19.39
C ILE A 59 1.27 17.84 -18.37
N SER A 60 2.33 18.37 -17.77
CA SER A 60 3.09 17.64 -16.74
C SER A 60 2.23 17.26 -15.53
N ALA A 61 1.28 18.12 -15.13
CA ALA A 61 0.35 17.80 -14.06
C ALA A 61 -0.60 16.64 -14.42
N LEU A 62 -1.03 16.54 -15.69
CA LEU A 62 -1.88 15.44 -16.17
C LEU A 62 -1.10 14.13 -16.28
N GLU A 63 0.14 14.18 -16.77
CA GLU A 63 1.03 13.02 -16.81
C GLU A 63 1.28 12.49 -15.39
N SER A 64 1.47 13.39 -14.41
CA SER A 64 1.63 13.00 -13.01
C SER A 64 0.38 12.33 -12.42
N GLU A 65 -0.82 12.86 -12.67
CA GLU A 65 -2.08 12.25 -12.18
C GLU A 65 -2.36 10.89 -12.87
N ASN A 66 -1.97 10.75 -14.15
CA ASN A 66 -2.04 9.49 -14.87
C ASN A 66 -1.04 8.45 -14.33
N LEU A 67 0.16 8.86 -13.93
CA LEU A 67 1.12 7.97 -13.27
C LEU A 67 0.60 7.51 -11.91
N GLU A 68 0.11 8.43 -11.08
CA GLU A 68 -0.47 8.08 -9.76
C GLU A 68 -1.70 7.16 -9.87
N SER A 69 -2.58 7.42 -10.84
CA SER A 69 -3.75 6.57 -11.06
C SER A 69 -3.36 5.21 -11.65
N ARG A 70 -2.36 5.15 -12.53
CA ARG A 70 -1.84 3.89 -13.06
C ARG A 70 -1.19 3.04 -11.95
N ASP A 71 -0.36 3.65 -11.09
CA ASP A 71 0.29 2.94 -9.98
C ASP A 71 -0.75 2.42 -8.97
N ARG A 72 -1.79 3.20 -8.70
CA ARG A 72 -2.92 2.76 -7.87
C ARG A 72 -3.65 1.57 -8.49
N ASN A 73 -4.00 1.66 -9.77
CA ASN A 73 -4.70 0.57 -10.47
C ASN A 73 -3.82 -0.69 -10.53
N GLU A 74 -2.53 -0.55 -10.80
CA GLU A 74 -1.59 -1.69 -10.79
C GLU A 74 -1.48 -2.34 -9.41
N PHE A 75 -1.45 -1.54 -8.35
CA PHE A 75 -1.46 -2.05 -6.98
C PHE A 75 -2.76 -2.80 -6.67
N GLU A 76 -3.92 -2.25 -7.04
CA GLU A 76 -5.23 -2.88 -6.85
C GLU A 76 -5.34 -4.21 -7.63
N GLU A 77 -4.82 -4.25 -8.87
CA GLU A 77 -4.76 -5.47 -9.67
C GLU A 77 -3.86 -6.54 -9.03
N LYS A 78 -2.66 -6.15 -8.59
CA LYS A 78 -1.73 -7.06 -7.86
C LYS A 78 -2.36 -7.59 -6.58
N LEU A 79 -3.06 -6.73 -5.84
CA LEU A 79 -3.74 -7.09 -4.60
C LEU A 79 -4.92 -8.05 -4.85
N SER A 80 -5.71 -7.80 -5.88
CA SER A 80 -6.79 -8.69 -6.32
C SER A 80 -6.25 -10.07 -6.76
N TYR A 81 -5.16 -10.07 -7.54
CA TYR A 81 -4.47 -11.29 -7.95
C TYR A 81 -3.92 -12.06 -6.75
N PHE A 82 -3.34 -11.37 -5.77
CA PHE A 82 -2.83 -11.96 -4.54
C PHE A 82 -3.95 -12.67 -3.76
N TYR A 83 -5.07 -11.99 -3.49
CA TYR A 83 -6.20 -12.61 -2.79
C TYR A 83 -6.80 -13.79 -3.54
N THR A 84 -6.92 -13.69 -4.87
CA THR A 84 -7.39 -14.80 -5.71
C THR A 84 -6.43 -16.00 -5.62
N SER A 85 -5.13 -15.74 -5.60
CA SER A 85 -4.10 -16.78 -5.48
C SER A 85 -4.14 -17.45 -4.10
N LEU A 86 -4.35 -16.69 -3.03
CA LEU A 86 -4.56 -17.25 -1.69
C LEU A 86 -5.81 -18.14 -1.62
N GLN A 87 -6.91 -17.72 -2.22
CA GLN A 87 -8.13 -18.52 -2.30
C GLN A 87 -7.90 -19.83 -3.07
N ARG A 88 -7.21 -19.78 -4.22
CA ARG A 88 -6.87 -20.97 -5.01
C ARG A 88 -5.98 -21.94 -4.23
N ALA A 89 -5.09 -21.43 -3.40
CA ALA A 89 -4.25 -22.24 -2.53
C ALA A 89 -4.99 -22.74 -1.26
N GLY A 90 -6.25 -22.35 -1.06
CA GLY A 90 -7.10 -22.83 0.03
C GLY A 90 -6.77 -22.22 1.40
N TYR A 91 -6.18 -21.02 1.44
CA TYR A 91 -5.91 -20.33 2.70
C TYR A 91 -7.22 -19.95 3.40
N ALA A 92 -7.29 -20.21 4.71
CA ALA A 92 -8.49 -20.00 5.54
C ALA A 92 -9.79 -20.70 5.06
N GLN A 93 -9.71 -21.67 4.14
CA GLN A 93 -10.85 -22.42 3.60
C GLN A 93 -10.98 -23.85 4.17
N GLY A 94 -10.09 -24.24 5.08
CA GLY A 94 -10.12 -25.53 5.74
C GLY A 94 -11.37 -25.69 6.63
N PRO A 95 -11.79 -26.93 6.90
CA PRO A 95 -13.02 -27.22 7.64
C PRO A 95 -12.95 -26.84 9.13
N GLY A 96 -11.76 -26.57 9.67
CA GLY A 96 -11.55 -26.31 11.08
C GLY A 96 -11.24 -24.84 11.40
N LYS A 97 -11.28 -24.55 12.70
CA LYS A 97 -10.89 -23.27 13.28
C LYS A 97 -9.79 -23.49 14.31
N ILE A 98 -8.80 -22.62 14.33
CA ILE A 98 -7.77 -22.57 15.37
C ILE A 98 -8.16 -21.47 16.34
N ARG A 99 -8.22 -21.77 17.64
CA ARG A 99 -8.48 -20.78 18.67
C ARG A 99 -7.25 -20.58 19.54
N PHE A 100 -6.69 -19.38 19.50
CA PHE A 100 -5.62 -18.96 20.40
C PHE A 100 -6.22 -18.22 21.59
N ARG A 101 -6.05 -18.83 22.76
CA ARG A 101 -6.41 -18.23 24.04
C ARG A 101 -5.14 -17.64 24.66
N LEU A 102 -5.06 -16.34 24.87
CA LEU A 102 -3.83 -15.64 25.23
C LEU A 102 -4.01 -14.80 26.49
N ARG A 103 -2.96 -14.67 27.30
CA ARG A 103 -2.93 -13.76 28.46
C ARG A 103 -2.27 -12.44 28.06
N ARG A 104 -2.87 -11.31 28.44
CA ARG A 104 -2.32 -9.98 28.12
C ARG A 104 -0.92 -9.78 28.73
N ASP A 105 -0.70 -10.22 29.96
CA ASP A 105 0.57 -10.07 30.67
C ASP A 105 1.72 -10.93 30.11
N HIS A 106 1.40 -11.98 29.37
CA HIS A 106 2.37 -12.94 28.81
C HIS A 106 2.17 -13.11 27.30
N LEU A 107 1.72 -12.05 26.63
CA LEU A 107 1.25 -12.11 25.24
C LEU A 107 2.27 -12.72 24.29
N MET A 108 3.51 -12.24 24.33
CA MET A 108 4.57 -12.71 23.44
C MET A 108 4.83 -14.20 23.62
N GLN A 109 5.11 -14.62 24.85
CA GLN A 109 5.40 -16.03 25.15
C GLN A 109 4.23 -16.93 24.74
N ASP A 110 3.00 -16.60 25.15
CA ASP A 110 1.82 -17.39 24.84
C ASP A 110 1.56 -17.47 23.32
N ALA A 111 1.76 -16.36 22.60
CA ALA A 111 1.57 -16.33 21.15
C ALA A 111 2.62 -17.17 20.43
N PHE A 112 3.90 -17.02 20.82
CA PHE A 112 5.00 -17.79 20.24
C PHE A 112 4.81 -19.29 20.48
N ASP A 113 4.63 -19.69 21.74
CA ASP A 113 4.48 -21.11 22.09
C ASP A 113 3.27 -21.74 21.39
N LYS A 114 2.14 -21.03 21.36
CA LYS A 114 0.91 -21.59 20.77
C LYS A 114 0.92 -21.59 19.26
N ILE A 115 1.37 -20.51 18.61
CA ILE A 115 1.39 -20.41 17.14
C ILE A 115 2.42 -21.39 16.57
N LEU A 116 3.62 -21.47 17.16
CA LEU A 116 4.68 -22.37 16.69
C LEU A 116 4.37 -23.85 16.96
N ALA A 117 3.50 -24.16 17.93
CA ALA A 117 3.02 -25.52 18.15
C ALA A 117 2.00 -26.00 17.09
N VAL A 118 1.40 -25.11 16.31
CA VAL A 118 0.44 -25.49 15.26
C VAL A 118 1.18 -25.96 14.02
N ASP A 119 0.72 -27.08 13.45
CA ASP A 119 1.19 -27.55 12.15
C ASP A 119 1.04 -26.45 11.07
N PRO A 120 2.12 -26.14 10.30
CA PRO A 120 2.10 -25.05 9.31
C PRO A 120 1.03 -25.20 8.22
N ILE A 121 0.65 -26.43 7.84
CA ILE A 121 -0.40 -26.65 6.84
C ILE A 121 -1.76 -26.27 7.43
N THR A 122 -2.00 -26.68 8.68
CA THR A 122 -3.20 -26.35 9.44
C THR A 122 -3.31 -24.84 9.67
N LEU A 123 -2.23 -24.18 10.08
CA LEU A 123 -2.19 -22.73 10.29
C LEU A 123 -2.55 -21.95 9.01
N LYS A 124 -2.11 -22.42 7.84
CA LYS A 124 -2.44 -21.80 6.54
C LYS A 124 -3.90 -22.02 6.14
N LYS A 125 -4.41 -23.24 6.35
CA LYS A 125 -5.74 -23.63 5.84
C LYS A 125 -6.88 -23.24 6.78
N TYR A 126 -6.70 -23.25 8.09
CA TYR A 126 -7.81 -23.11 9.04
C TYR A 126 -7.99 -21.66 9.46
N HIS A 127 -9.23 -21.27 9.80
CA HIS A 127 -9.50 -19.91 10.26
C HIS A 127 -9.02 -19.73 11.71
N MET A 128 -8.11 -18.78 11.92
CA MET A 128 -7.59 -18.41 13.24
C MET A 128 -8.55 -17.45 13.96
N THR A 129 -8.78 -17.69 15.25
CA THR A 129 -9.55 -16.82 16.15
C THR A 129 -8.75 -16.58 17.43
N VAL A 130 -8.72 -15.35 17.91
CA VAL A 130 -7.99 -14.97 19.13
C VAL A 130 -8.99 -14.60 20.22
N THR A 131 -8.72 -15.02 21.45
CA THR A 131 -9.48 -14.65 22.65
C THR A 131 -8.51 -14.37 23.79
N PHE A 132 -8.74 -13.29 24.54
CA PHE A 132 -7.97 -13.00 25.76
C PHE A 132 -8.66 -13.61 26.99
N ASP A 133 -7.87 -14.04 27.98
CA ASP A 133 -8.38 -14.80 29.13
C ASP A 133 -9.44 -14.06 29.97
N ASP A 134 -9.32 -12.74 30.06
CA ASP A 134 -10.14 -11.88 30.94
C ASP A 134 -11.19 -11.05 30.18
N GLU A 135 -11.51 -11.41 28.93
CA GLU A 135 -12.48 -10.68 28.10
C GLU A 135 -13.56 -11.58 27.50
N ASP A 136 -14.83 -11.29 27.81
CA ASP A 136 -16.00 -11.88 27.15
C ASP A 136 -16.13 -11.29 25.73
N GLY A 137 -15.44 -11.92 24.78
CA GLY A 137 -15.34 -11.45 23.39
C GLY A 137 -16.65 -11.57 22.60
N LEU A 138 -17.35 -10.45 22.43
CA LEU A 138 -18.44 -10.29 21.45
C LEU A 138 -17.92 -10.04 20.02
N ASP A 139 -16.70 -9.51 19.88
CA ASP A 139 -16.10 -9.13 18.59
C ASP A 139 -15.01 -10.11 18.16
N TYR A 140 -15.31 -10.94 17.15
CA TYR A 140 -14.38 -11.94 16.62
C TYR A 140 -13.21 -11.36 15.78
N GLY A 141 -13.29 -10.08 15.39
CA GLY A 141 -12.30 -9.42 14.51
C GLY A 141 -11.37 -8.41 15.20
N GLY A 142 -11.73 -7.92 16.39
CA GLY A 142 -10.92 -6.98 17.17
C GLY A 142 -9.65 -7.63 17.76
N PRO A 143 -9.78 -8.73 18.52
CA PRO A 143 -8.65 -9.36 19.22
C PRO A 143 -7.55 -9.88 18.29
N SER A 144 -7.91 -10.41 17.11
CA SER A 144 -6.93 -10.87 16.13
C SER A 144 -6.09 -9.72 15.56
N ARG A 145 -6.71 -8.57 15.27
CA ARG A 145 -5.97 -7.38 14.81
C ARG A 145 -5.10 -6.80 15.92
N GLU A 146 -5.65 -6.73 17.12
CA GLU A 146 -4.92 -6.28 18.30
C GLU A 146 -3.69 -7.16 18.57
N LEU A 147 -3.83 -8.48 18.47
CA LEU A 147 -2.72 -9.42 18.63
C LEU A 147 -1.56 -9.07 17.69
N PHE A 148 -1.80 -8.94 16.38
CA PHE A 148 -0.73 -8.62 15.43
C PHE A 148 -0.11 -7.25 15.69
N PHE A 149 -0.92 -6.27 16.11
CA PHE A 149 -0.41 -4.96 16.49
C PHE A 149 0.53 -5.06 17.70
N LEU A 150 0.12 -5.71 18.77
CA LEU A 150 0.92 -5.86 19.98
C LEU A 150 2.17 -6.71 19.73
N LEU A 151 2.06 -7.82 19.01
CA LEU A 151 3.20 -8.65 18.62
C LEU A 151 4.21 -7.86 17.80
N SER A 152 3.78 -7.07 16.81
CA SER A 152 4.69 -6.28 16.00
C SER A 152 5.47 -5.26 16.84
N ARG A 153 4.84 -4.65 17.86
CA ARG A 153 5.51 -3.71 18.76
C ARG A 153 6.57 -4.39 19.63
N GLU A 154 6.24 -5.55 20.17
CA GLU A 154 7.18 -6.30 21.00
C GLU A 154 8.31 -6.91 20.16
N LEU A 155 8.04 -7.41 18.96
CA LEU A 155 9.07 -7.96 18.07
C LEU A 155 10.12 -6.93 17.67
N PHE A 156 9.68 -5.73 17.33
CA PHE A 156 10.58 -4.63 16.94
C PHE A 156 11.07 -3.81 18.12
N ASN A 157 10.86 -4.26 19.35
CA ASN A 157 11.36 -3.60 20.53
C ASN A 157 12.90 -3.77 20.60
N PRO A 158 13.69 -2.67 20.55
CA PRO A 158 15.15 -2.75 20.58
C PRO A 158 15.72 -3.45 21.82
N TYR A 159 14.96 -3.49 22.93
CA TYR A 159 15.37 -4.18 24.15
C TYR A 159 15.57 -5.69 23.98
N TYR A 160 14.88 -6.34 23.02
CA TYR A 160 15.09 -7.76 22.73
C TYR A 160 16.33 -8.04 21.87
N GLY A 161 16.94 -7.01 21.27
CA GLY A 161 18.16 -7.17 20.46
C GLY A 161 18.00 -7.94 19.15
N LEU A 162 16.77 -8.26 18.74
CA LEU A 162 16.48 -8.95 17.47
C LEU A 162 16.59 -8.00 16.27
N PHE A 163 16.12 -6.77 16.42
CA PHE A 163 16.12 -5.74 15.39
C PHE A 163 16.77 -4.45 15.90
N GLU A 164 17.36 -3.69 14.99
CA GLU A 164 17.93 -2.37 15.24
C GLU A 164 17.51 -1.39 14.13
N TYR A 165 17.57 -0.08 14.40
CA TYR A 165 17.33 0.93 13.39
C TYR A 165 18.42 0.90 12.33
N SER A 166 18.04 0.94 11.05
CA SER A 166 18.99 0.84 9.94
C SER A 166 19.88 2.08 9.79
N ALA A 167 19.42 3.24 10.24
CA ALA A 167 20.16 4.48 10.24
C ALA A 167 19.55 5.48 11.24
N ASN A 168 20.36 6.44 11.69
CA ASN A 168 19.84 7.59 12.43
C ASN A 168 18.84 8.34 11.53
N ASP A 169 17.68 8.69 12.09
CA ASP A 169 16.57 9.36 11.40
C ASP A 169 15.80 8.55 10.35
N THR A 170 16.03 7.24 10.25
CA THR A 170 15.22 6.34 9.40
C THR A 170 14.43 5.36 10.27
N TYR A 171 13.10 5.44 10.23
CA TYR A 171 12.19 4.54 10.96
C TYR A 171 12.06 3.15 10.31
N THR A 172 13.12 2.67 9.67
CA THR A 172 13.23 1.33 9.13
C THR A 172 14.09 0.48 10.04
N VAL A 173 13.70 -0.79 10.20
CA VAL A 173 14.39 -1.75 11.07
C VAL A 173 15.10 -2.81 10.22
N GLN A 174 16.24 -3.27 10.71
CA GLN A 174 16.98 -4.40 10.15
C GLN A 174 17.29 -5.42 11.25
N ILE A 175 17.57 -6.67 10.86
CA ILE A 175 18.01 -7.70 11.81
C ILE A 175 19.32 -7.23 12.45
N SER A 176 19.36 -7.17 13.77
CA SER A 176 20.58 -6.74 14.46
C SER A 176 21.69 -7.79 14.29
N PRO A 177 22.93 -7.38 13.96
CA PRO A 177 24.08 -8.29 13.99
C PRO A 177 24.33 -8.94 15.36
N MET A 178 23.76 -8.35 16.43
CA MET A 178 23.85 -8.84 17.81
C MET A 178 22.74 -9.83 18.17
N SER A 179 21.74 -10.01 17.31
CA SER A 179 20.63 -10.97 17.51
C SER A 179 21.11 -12.40 17.78
N LYS A 180 22.27 -12.78 17.24
CA LYS A 180 22.92 -14.09 17.48
C LYS A 180 23.24 -14.40 18.95
N PHE A 181 23.26 -13.37 19.80
CA PHE A 181 23.51 -13.50 21.25
C PHE A 181 22.22 -13.53 22.06
N VAL A 182 21.05 -13.39 21.42
CA VAL A 182 19.74 -13.51 22.07
C VAL A 182 19.41 -14.99 22.21
N ASP A 183 19.05 -15.41 23.42
CA ASP A 183 18.67 -16.79 23.68
C ASP A 183 17.48 -17.19 22.79
N ASN A 184 17.60 -18.36 22.14
CA ASN A 184 16.63 -18.90 21.19
C ASN A 184 16.34 -18.02 19.96
N TYR A 185 17.22 -17.09 19.53
CA TYR A 185 16.98 -16.17 18.41
C TYR A 185 16.47 -16.80 17.09
N LEU A 186 16.73 -18.09 16.84
CA LEU A 186 16.23 -18.84 15.67
C LEU A 186 14.78 -19.35 15.82
N ARG A 187 14.23 -19.33 17.05
CA ARG A 187 12.85 -19.70 17.36
C ARG A 187 11.91 -18.50 17.45
N TRP A 188 12.45 -17.29 17.64
CA TRP A 188 11.73 -16.03 17.46
C TRP A 188 11.51 -15.77 15.96
#